data_AF-A0A960Z0E8-F1
#
_entry.id   AF-A0A960Z0E8-F1
#
_cell.length_a   1.000
_cell.length_b   1.000
_cell.length_c   1.000
_cell.angle_alpha   90.00
_cell.angle_beta   90.00
_cell.angle_gamma   90.00
#
_symmetry.space_group_name_H-M   'P 1'
#
loop_
_entity.id
_entity.type
_entity.pdbx_description
1 polymer ?
#
loop_
_entity_poly.entity_id
_entity_poly.type
_entity_poly.pdbx_seq_one_letter_code
_entity_poly.pdbx_strand_id
1 'polypeptide(L)'
;MTHTDEILDNTVISLADFLKQFDAKPSSEEKLKYAIDYMRRCLEDKGGPHFREFWESRKSCLELFKEPLPHGLRTGLWKDYIDLTREGRQLKSLIDEESAFAVEQIELAVTALEHEIEAWQGHPSSILTKASPVELPQIKGIADHREEYLRIQQMIEVLTIYASKVHAMRKELVGQEMRIRQKNQFFTRLSSLGDKIFPERRQLIGELSERFRNDVSSFVEEHFSPKTFSQEKARRGVFFFREEIKAFQAIAKILTLNTQIFTTTREQLSGCWDKLKGIEKELKKEMAIHKAKSGENAKLVEEKFEAFKTETREKVLSPDVALGLLNEIAHFMRGIDLVRGDVLRLKEELGTLRASYFEQKDKVEKEKKKQALEIEASRRTEIESFKTKVVNFAENLKSLAIDTAQEKWNVIKNEFSELKINKIEKQSIERELKRVRDQLADREEEALISLSGEDKKVLSTLEEFLQTKKERRGEIKKGVEEIRKMVGSSGFDFEKAMTLSTQLEEEKERLEKIDESILEIQEKIREIKRKHS
;
A
#
# COMPACT_ATOMS: atom_id res chain seq x y z
N MET A 1 -0.90 -97.27 20.76
CA MET A 1 -2.06 -97.54 19.89
C MET A 1 -2.62 -96.20 19.47
N THR A 2 -1.95 -95.48 18.56
CA THR A 2 -2.13 -95.51 17.09
C THR A 2 -3.49 -94.99 16.64
N HIS A 3 -3.54 -93.71 16.29
CA HIS A 3 -4.14 -93.27 15.03
C HIS A 3 -3.39 -92.01 14.59
N THR A 4 -2.42 -92.22 13.70
CA THR A 4 -1.79 -91.21 12.88
C THR A 4 -2.77 -90.83 11.77
N ASP A 5 -3.28 -89.61 11.83
CA ASP A 5 -3.91 -88.94 10.69
C ASP A 5 -2.82 -88.69 9.63
N GLU A 6 -2.85 -89.50 8.57
CA GLU A 6 -2.10 -89.23 7.35
C GLU A 6 -2.73 -88.02 6.66
N ILE A 7 -2.08 -86.86 6.81
CA ILE A 7 -2.24 -85.72 5.90
C ILE A 7 -1.73 -86.22 4.54
N LEU A 8 -2.66 -86.66 3.67
CA LEU A 8 -2.38 -86.95 2.28
C LEU A 8 -1.94 -85.66 1.59
N ASP A 9 -0.68 -85.63 1.18
CA ASP A 9 -0.10 -84.61 0.31
C ASP A 9 -0.95 -84.50 -0.96
N ASN A 10 -1.63 -83.36 -1.13
CA ASN A 10 -2.59 -83.13 -2.23
C ASN A 10 -1.92 -82.73 -3.56
N THR A 11 -0.60 -82.87 -3.67
CA THR A 11 0.13 -82.60 -4.92
C THR A 11 -0.05 -83.75 -5.91
N VAL A 12 -0.49 -83.41 -7.12
CA VAL A 12 -0.57 -84.35 -8.25
C VAL A 12 0.84 -84.84 -8.57
N ILE A 13 1.07 -86.15 -8.40
CA ILE A 13 2.34 -86.79 -8.77
C ILE A 13 2.52 -86.78 -10.29
N SER A 14 3.77 -86.82 -10.76
CA SER A 14 4.07 -86.84 -12.20
C SER A 14 3.45 -88.04 -12.90
N LEU A 15 3.13 -87.90 -14.19
CA LEU A 15 2.63 -89.00 -15.03
C LEU A 15 3.50 -90.26 -14.95
N ALA A 16 4.83 -90.09 -14.90
CA ALA A 16 5.77 -91.21 -14.82
C ALA A 16 5.66 -91.97 -13.48
N ASP A 17 5.41 -91.25 -12.39
CA ASP A 17 5.23 -91.87 -11.07
C ASP A 17 3.83 -92.47 -10.91
N PHE A 18 2.82 -91.87 -11.54
CA PHE A 18 1.49 -92.46 -11.68
C PHE A 18 1.57 -93.82 -12.37
N LEU A 19 2.22 -93.92 -13.54
CA LEU A 19 2.34 -95.18 -14.28
C LEU A 19 3.07 -96.26 -13.46
N LYS A 20 4.15 -95.91 -12.76
CA LYS A 20 4.86 -96.84 -11.87
C LYS A 20 3.97 -97.36 -10.74
N GLN A 21 3.23 -96.48 -10.07
CA GLN A 21 2.34 -96.87 -8.98
C GLN A 21 1.11 -97.62 -9.47
N PHE A 22 0.62 -97.29 -10.68
CA PHE A 22 -0.48 -97.96 -11.36
C PHE A 22 -0.11 -99.41 -11.73
N ASP A 23 1.09 -99.63 -12.28
CA ASP A 23 1.56 -100.97 -12.64
C ASP A 23 1.83 -101.86 -11.42
N ALA A 24 2.24 -101.26 -10.30
CA ALA A 24 2.52 -101.94 -9.04
C ALA A 24 1.26 -102.45 -8.30
N LYS A 25 0.05 -102.02 -8.70
CA LYS A 25 -1.19 -102.51 -8.06
C LYS A 25 -1.50 -103.95 -8.49
N PRO A 26 -1.89 -104.84 -7.56
CA PRO A 26 -2.06 -106.26 -7.83
C PRO A 26 -3.33 -106.62 -8.61
N SER A 27 -4.41 -105.86 -8.46
CA SER A 27 -5.72 -106.17 -9.05
C SER A 27 -6.23 -105.07 -9.99
N SER A 28 -6.99 -105.47 -11.02
CA SER A 28 -7.62 -104.55 -11.97
C SER A 28 -8.60 -103.58 -11.29
N GLU A 29 -9.23 -104.02 -10.20
CA GLU A 29 -10.11 -103.19 -9.36
C GLU A 29 -9.33 -102.08 -8.64
N GLU A 30 -8.19 -102.40 -8.03
CA GLU A 30 -7.35 -101.42 -7.35
C GLU A 30 -6.68 -100.46 -8.33
N LYS A 31 -6.26 -100.95 -9.50
CA LYS A 31 -5.75 -100.12 -10.59
C LYS A 31 -6.79 -99.10 -11.06
N LEU A 32 -8.04 -99.55 -11.21
CA LEU A 32 -9.12 -98.71 -11.67
C LEU A 32 -9.51 -97.64 -10.64
N LYS A 33 -9.62 -98.01 -9.35
CA LYS A 33 -9.85 -97.04 -8.26
C LYS A 33 -8.73 -96.02 -8.19
N TYR A 34 -7.48 -96.47 -8.20
CA TYR A 34 -6.31 -95.60 -8.14
C TYR A 34 -6.26 -94.60 -9.31
N ALA A 35 -6.59 -95.06 -10.53
CA ALA A 35 -6.60 -94.20 -11.70
C ALA A 35 -7.78 -93.20 -11.70
N ILE A 36 -8.96 -93.57 -11.19
CA ILE A 36 -10.09 -92.65 -10.99
C ILE A 36 -9.78 -91.60 -9.92
N ASP A 37 -9.16 -91.99 -8.80
CA ASP A 37 -8.73 -91.06 -7.76
C ASP A 37 -7.64 -90.11 -8.28
N TYR A 38 -6.71 -90.62 -9.10
CA TYR A 38 -5.70 -89.79 -9.74
C TYR A 38 -6.30 -88.81 -10.76
N MET A 39 -7.27 -89.25 -11.58
CA MET A 39 -8.05 -88.38 -12.45
C MET A 39 -8.73 -87.25 -11.66
N ARG A 40 -9.31 -87.57 -10.49
CA ARG A 40 -9.95 -86.57 -9.62
C ARG A 40 -8.93 -85.54 -9.10
N ARG A 41 -7.80 -86.00 -8.57
CA ARG A 41 -6.73 -85.11 -8.09
C ARG A 41 -6.17 -84.22 -9.19
N CYS A 42 -6.10 -84.70 -10.43
CA CYS A 42 -5.67 -83.89 -11.57
C CYS A 42 -6.59 -82.71 -11.86
N LEU A 43 -7.88 -82.79 -11.53
CA LEU A 43 -8.84 -81.70 -11.73
C LEU A 43 -8.94 -80.76 -10.52
N GLU A 44 -8.72 -81.26 -9.30
CA GLU A 44 -8.86 -80.53 -8.03
C GLU A 44 -7.60 -79.77 -7.58
N ASP A 45 -6.50 -79.82 -8.33
CA ASP A 45 -5.23 -79.22 -7.91
C ASP A 45 -5.30 -77.70 -7.75
N LYS A 46 -4.64 -77.19 -6.70
CA LYS A 46 -4.64 -75.76 -6.35
C LYS A 46 -3.92 -74.88 -7.38
N GLY A 47 -3.05 -75.48 -8.20
CA GLY A 47 -2.33 -74.81 -9.29
C GLY A 47 -3.09 -74.78 -10.62
N GLY A 48 -4.31 -75.33 -10.67
CA GLY A 48 -5.10 -75.50 -11.89
C GLY A 48 -5.09 -76.94 -12.41
N PRO A 49 -6.02 -77.30 -13.31
CA PRO A 49 -6.20 -78.69 -13.75
C PRO A 49 -5.05 -79.20 -14.64
N HIS A 50 -4.49 -80.35 -14.27
CA HIS A 50 -3.44 -81.06 -15.02
C HIS A 50 -4.04 -81.90 -16.14
N PHE A 51 -4.47 -81.24 -17.22
CA PHE A 51 -5.21 -81.90 -18.30
C PHE A 51 -4.44 -83.03 -18.98
N ARG A 52 -3.11 -82.94 -19.12
CA ARG A 52 -2.33 -83.99 -19.80
C ARG A 52 -2.37 -85.29 -19.01
N GLU A 53 -2.03 -85.21 -17.73
CA GLU A 53 -2.06 -86.29 -16.75
C GLU A 53 -3.48 -86.87 -16.62
N PHE A 54 -4.49 -86.01 -16.63
CA PHE A 54 -5.90 -86.40 -16.63
C PHE A 54 -6.31 -87.21 -17.87
N TRP A 55 -5.97 -86.76 -19.09
CA TRP A 55 -6.35 -87.47 -20.31
C TRP A 55 -5.59 -88.79 -20.49
N GLU A 56 -4.35 -88.85 -20.04
CA GLU A 56 -3.55 -90.09 -20.07
C GLU A 56 -4.04 -91.12 -19.04
N SER A 57 -4.35 -90.71 -17.81
CA SER A 57 -4.97 -91.60 -16.81
C SER A 57 -6.37 -92.07 -17.23
N ARG A 58 -7.18 -91.19 -17.85
CA ARG A 58 -8.46 -91.56 -18.47
C ARG A 58 -8.33 -92.68 -19.51
N LYS A 59 -7.26 -92.63 -20.33
CA LYS A 59 -6.99 -93.67 -21.33
C LYS A 59 -6.67 -95.00 -20.65
N SER A 60 -5.86 -94.98 -19.60
CA SER A 60 -5.53 -96.18 -18.80
C SER A 60 -6.77 -96.78 -18.11
N CYS A 61 -7.67 -95.95 -17.57
CA CYS A 61 -8.94 -96.40 -16.99
C CYS A 61 -9.82 -97.14 -18.03
N LEU A 62 -9.90 -96.61 -19.26
CA LEU A 62 -10.76 -97.16 -20.30
C LEU A 62 -10.35 -98.58 -20.71
N GLU A 63 -9.06 -98.87 -20.74
CA GLU A 63 -8.55 -100.21 -21.04
C GLU A 63 -8.92 -101.22 -19.94
N LEU A 64 -8.84 -100.82 -18.65
CA LEU A 64 -9.19 -101.68 -17.52
C LEU A 64 -10.69 -102.02 -17.43
N PHE A 65 -11.58 -101.17 -17.93
CA PHE A 65 -13.01 -101.48 -18.00
C PHE A 65 -13.34 -102.64 -18.96
N LYS A 66 -12.41 -103.07 -19.82
CA LYS A 66 -12.58 -104.25 -20.70
C LYS A 66 -12.36 -105.58 -19.95
N GLU A 67 -11.77 -105.54 -18.76
CA GLU A 67 -11.49 -106.72 -17.94
C GLU A 67 -12.72 -107.15 -17.10
N PRO A 68 -12.80 -108.42 -16.67
CA PRO A 68 -13.91 -108.91 -15.85
C PRO A 68 -13.89 -108.25 -14.46
N LEU A 69 -14.97 -107.54 -14.12
CA LEU A 69 -15.14 -106.79 -12.86
C LEU A 69 -16.51 -107.13 -12.24
N PRO A 70 -16.65 -107.11 -10.89
CA PRO A 70 -17.93 -107.25 -10.22
C PRO A 70 -18.94 -106.18 -10.68
N HIS A 71 -20.17 -106.59 -10.99
CA HIS A 71 -21.18 -105.72 -11.62
C HIS A 71 -21.47 -104.44 -10.81
N GLY A 72 -21.58 -104.53 -9.48
CA GLY A 72 -21.83 -103.37 -8.61
C GLY A 72 -20.68 -102.37 -8.61
N LEU A 73 -19.44 -102.86 -8.49
CA LEU A 73 -18.24 -102.03 -8.49
C LEU A 73 -18.01 -101.37 -9.86
N ARG A 74 -18.20 -102.14 -10.94
CA ARG A 74 -18.11 -101.65 -12.32
C ARG A 74 -19.08 -100.49 -12.55
N THR A 75 -20.32 -100.62 -12.09
CA THR A 75 -21.35 -99.58 -12.29
C THR A 75 -21.00 -98.28 -11.56
N GLY A 76 -20.50 -98.36 -10.32
CA GLY A 76 -20.09 -97.19 -9.54
C GLY A 76 -18.87 -96.48 -10.14
N LEU A 77 -17.79 -97.22 -10.41
CA LEU A 77 -16.56 -96.64 -10.97
C LEU A 77 -16.77 -96.12 -12.40
N TRP A 78 -17.64 -96.76 -13.19
CA TRP A 78 -18.00 -96.27 -14.51
C TRP A 78 -18.76 -94.94 -14.45
N LYS A 79 -19.64 -94.76 -13.46
CA LYS A 79 -20.32 -93.49 -13.22
C LYS A 79 -19.32 -92.39 -12.86
N ASP A 80 -18.41 -92.65 -11.92
CA ASP A 80 -17.37 -91.68 -11.53
C ASP A 80 -16.46 -91.33 -12.71
N TYR A 81 -16.09 -92.31 -13.53
CA TYR A 81 -15.31 -92.09 -14.77
C TYR A 81 -16.05 -91.16 -15.76
N ILE A 82 -17.35 -91.35 -15.96
CA ILE A 82 -18.16 -90.50 -16.83
C ILE A 82 -18.26 -89.09 -16.26
N ASP A 83 -18.57 -88.96 -14.96
CA ASP A 83 -18.74 -87.68 -14.30
C ASP A 83 -17.44 -86.87 -14.34
N LEU A 84 -16.29 -87.47 -13.98
CA LEU A 84 -14.97 -86.83 -14.11
C LEU A 84 -14.63 -86.48 -15.55
N THR A 85 -14.94 -87.35 -16.52
CA THR A 85 -14.72 -87.06 -17.94
C THR A 85 -15.54 -85.86 -18.42
N ARG A 86 -16.80 -85.73 -17.95
CA ARG A 86 -17.65 -84.58 -18.26
C ARG A 86 -17.09 -83.32 -17.63
N GLU A 87 -16.70 -83.38 -16.36
CA GLU A 87 -16.09 -82.27 -15.62
C GLU A 87 -14.79 -81.80 -16.29
N GLY A 88 -13.87 -82.73 -16.61
CA GLY A 88 -12.62 -82.40 -17.30
C GLY A 88 -12.83 -81.79 -18.69
N ARG A 89 -13.90 -82.14 -19.41
CA ARG A 89 -14.29 -81.46 -20.66
C ARG A 89 -14.83 -80.06 -20.40
N GLN A 90 -15.66 -79.88 -19.39
CA GLN A 90 -16.23 -78.58 -19.02
C GLN A 90 -15.15 -77.61 -18.56
N LEU A 91 -14.27 -78.03 -17.65
CA LEU A 91 -13.13 -77.23 -17.17
C LEU A 91 -12.21 -76.84 -18.33
N LYS A 92 -11.95 -77.76 -19.27
CA LYS A 92 -11.15 -77.45 -20.46
C LYS A 92 -11.85 -76.41 -21.35
N SER A 93 -13.16 -76.55 -21.58
CA SER A 93 -13.94 -75.58 -22.35
C SER A 93 -13.89 -74.20 -21.71
N LEU A 94 -14.07 -74.12 -20.39
CA LEU A 94 -14.02 -72.86 -19.64
C LEU A 94 -12.65 -72.18 -19.76
N ILE A 95 -11.55 -72.92 -19.60
CA ILE A 95 -10.20 -72.36 -19.73
C ILE A 95 -9.90 -71.93 -21.17
N ASP A 96 -10.34 -72.72 -22.17
CA ASP A 96 -10.19 -72.34 -23.58
C ASP A 96 -11.02 -71.07 -23.91
N GLU A 97 -12.22 -70.92 -23.35
CA GLU A 97 -13.08 -69.73 -23.46
C GLU A 97 -12.48 -68.51 -22.75
N GLU A 98 -11.95 -68.66 -21.53
CA GLU A 98 -11.26 -67.61 -20.79
C GLU A 98 -10.01 -67.13 -21.53
N SER A 99 -9.23 -68.05 -22.10
CA SER A 99 -8.07 -67.71 -22.91
C SER A 99 -8.47 -67.00 -24.20
N ALA A 100 -9.53 -67.44 -24.87
CA ALA A 100 -10.06 -66.78 -26.07
C ALA A 100 -10.57 -65.36 -25.76
N PHE A 101 -11.32 -65.20 -24.67
CA PHE A 101 -11.81 -63.90 -24.22
C PHE A 101 -10.65 -62.96 -23.88
N ALA A 102 -9.62 -63.45 -23.19
CA ALA A 102 -8.44 -62.64 -22.89
C ALA A 102 -7.70 -62.18 -24.16
N VAL A 103 -7.61 -63.04 -25.18
CA VAL A 103 -7.05 -62.68 -26.48
C VAL A 103 -7.86 -61.55 -27.13
N GLU A 104 -9.19 -61.62 -27.09
CA GLU A 104 -10.07 -60.56 -27.63
C GLU A 104 -9.93 -59.23 -26.89
N GLN A 105 -9.82 -59.26 -25.54
CA GLN A 105 -9.60 -58.05 -24.75
C GLN A 105 -8.26 -57.39 -25.09
N ILE A 106 -7.19 -58.17 -25.21
CA ILE A 106 -5.87 -57.67 -25.59
C ILE A 106 -5.88 -57.15 -27.03
N GLU A 107 -6.57 -57.84 -27.95
CA GLU A 107 -6.74 -57.38 -29.33
C GLU A 107 -7.45 -56.02 -29.41
N LEU A 108 -8.53 -55.85 -28.66
CA LEU A 108 -9.27 -54.59 -28.59
C LEU A 108 -8.38 -53.47 -28.02
N ALA A 109 -7.64 -53.76 -26.94
CA ALA A 109 -6.76 -52.79 -26.30
C ALA A 109 -5.57 -52.39 -27.19
N VAL A 110 -4.94 -53.34 -27.88
CA VAL A 110 -3.84 -53.07 -28.82
C VAL A 110 -4.36 -52.27 -30.02
N THR A 111 -5.51 -52.63 -30.58
CA THR A 111 -6.11 -51.92 -31.72
C THR A 111 -6.53 -50.50 -31.35
N ALA A 112 -7.09 -50.30 -30.15
CA ALA A 112 -7.39 -48.97 -29.64
C ALA A 112 -6.12 -48.12 -29.50
N LEU A 113 -5.03 -48.71 -28.98
CA LEU A 113 -3.75 -48.04 -28.85
C LEU A 113 -3.13 -47.69 -30.22
N GLU A 114 -3.23 -48.59 -31.20
CA GLU A 114 -2.79 -48.34 -32.58
C GLU A 114 -3.53 -47.13 -33.18
N HIS A 115 -4.86 -47.09 -33.07
CA HIS A 115 -5.66 -45.97 -33.56
C HIS A 115 -5.35 -44.66 -32.83
N GLU A 116 -5.13 -44.68 -31.51
CA GLU A 116 -4.74 -43.48 -30.76
C GLU A 116 -3.40 -42.91 -31.26
N ILE A 117 -2.43 -43.78 -31.53
CA ILE A 117 -1.09 -43.38 -32.01
C ILE A 117 -1.16 -42.87 -33.46
N GLU A 118 -1.94 -43.51 -34.33
CA GLU A 118 -2.14 -43.06 -35.71
C GLU A 118 -2.87 -41.72 -35.78
N ALA A 119 -3.91 -41.53 -34.97
CA ALA A 119 -4.62 -40.26 -34.86
C ALA A 119 -3.68 -39.12 -34.40
N TRP A 120 -2.77 -39.42 -33.48
CA TRP A 120 -1.75 -38.48 -33.04
C TRP A 120 -0.76 -38.12 -34.16
N GLN A 121 -0.28 -39.10 -34.94
CA GLN A 121 0.62 -38.85 -36.07
C GLN A 121 -0.06 -38.02 -37.17
N GLY A 122 -1.36 -38.19 -37.40
CA GLY A 122 -2.13 -37.44 -38.39
C GLY A 122 -2.49 -36.02 -37.97
N HIS A 123 -2.87 -35.81 -36.70
CA HIS A 123 -3.32 -34.51 -36.18
C HIS A 123 -2.82 -34.22 -34.75
N PRO A 124 -1.52 -33.90 -34.58
CA PRO A 124 -0.92 -33.63 -33.27
C PRO A 124 -1.66 -32.53 -32.49
N SER A 125 -2.14 -31.50 -33.17
CA SER A 125 -2.85 -30.33 -32.61
C SER A 125 -4.16 -30.68 -31.89
N SER A 126 -4.87 -31.74 -32.30
CA SER A 126 -6.16 -32.14 -31.71
C SER A 126 -6.03 -32.83 -30.34
N ILE A 127 -4.88 -33.43 -30.08
CA ILE A 127 -4.58 -34.18 -28.84
C ILE A 127 -3.84 -33.28 -27.84
N LEU A 128 -3.06 -32.31 -28.32
CA LEU A 128 -2.41 -31.29 -27.48
C LEU A 128 -3.42 -30.48 -26.65
N THR A 129 -4.65 -30.30 -27.13
CA THR A 129 -5.74 -29.64 -26.38
C THR A 129 -6.23 -30.44 -25.16
N LYS A 130 -5.95 -31.75 -25.12
CA LYS A 130 -6.31 -32.63 -23.99
C LYS A 130 -5.18 -32.76 -22.96
N ALA A 131 -3.97 -32.33 -23.27
CA ALA A 131 -2.84 -32.34 -22.35
C ALA A 131 -2.98 -31.22 -21.31
N SER A 132 -2.53 -31.45 -20.08
CA SER A 132 -2.53 -30.43 -19.04
C SER A 132 -1.68 -29.22 -19.47
N PRO A 133 -2.14 -27.99 -19.24
CA PRO A 133 -1.35 -26.81 -19.57
C PRO A 133 -0.09 -26.78 -18.70
N VAL A 134 1.07 -26.87 -19.35
CA VAL A 134 2.37 -26.66 -18.70
C VAL A 134 2.58 -25.16 -18.54
N GLU A 135 2.72 -24.68 -17.31
CA GLU A 135 3.01 -23.28 -17.03
C GLU A 135 4.51 -23.06 -16.86
N LEU A 136 5.12 -22.36 -17.81
CA LEU A 136 6.51 -21.91 -17.69
C LEU A 136 6.57 -20.52 -17.05
N PRO A 137 7.47 -20.29 -16.06
CA PRO A 137 7.79 -18.96 -15.55
C PRO A 137 8.10 -17.96 -16.68
N GLN A 138 7.69 -16.70 -16.51
CA GLN A 138 8.04 -15.65 -17.47
C GLN A 138 9.49 -15.20 -17.26
N ILE A 139 10.31 -15.33 -18.31
CA ILE A 139 11.69 -14.87 -18.33
C ILE A 139 11.99 -14.21 -19.67
N LYS A 140 12.89 -13.22 -19.66
CA LYS A 140 13.27 -12.55 -20.91
C LYS A 140 14.06 -13.46 -21.83
N GLY A 141 14.93 -14.31 -21.29
CA GLY A 141 15.81 -15.16 -22.10
C GLY A 141 15.13 -16.29 -22.87
N ILE A 142 13.86 -16.62 -22.56
CA ILE A 142 13.07 -17.65 -23.27
C ILE A 142 11.76 -17.06 -23.84
N ALA A 143 11.51 -15.75 -23.70
CA ALA A 143 10.25 -15.14 -24.10
C ALA A 143 9.88 -15.44 -25.57
N ASP A 144 10.86 -15.34 -26.47
CA ASP A 144 10.68 -15.53 -27.91
C ASP A 144 10.51 -17.00 -28.31
N HIS A 145 11.02 -17.94 -27.51
CA HIS A 145 10.98 -19.38 -27.77
C HIS A 145 9.95 -20.13 -26.92
N ARG A 146 9.21 -19.43 -26.06
CA ARG A 146 8.32 -20.02 -25.05
C ARG A 146 7.27 -20.95 -25.66
N GLU A 147 6.64 -20.54 -26.74
CA GLU A 147 5.61 -21.34 -27.43
C GLU A 147 6.20 -22.65 -27.97
N GLU A 148 7.44 -22.60 -28.46
CA GLU A 148 8.14 -23.79 -28.95
C GLU A 148 8.49 -24.76 -27.81
N TYR A 149 8.96 -24.25 -26.67
CA TYR A 149 9.20 -25.08 -25.48
C TYR A 149 7.93 -25.78 -25.00
N LEU A 150 6.82 -25.05 -24.94
CA LEU A 150 5.52 -25.60 -24.55
C LEU A 150 5.05 -26.67 -25.52
N ARG A 151 5.14 -26.40 -26.83
CA ARG A 151 4.76 -27.35 -27.88
C ARG A 151 5.56 -28.64 -27.77
N ILE A 152 6.89 -28.54 -27.67
CA ILE A 152 7.77 -29.72 -27.61
C ILE A 152 7.53 -30.49 -26.30
N GLN A 153 7.41 -29.81 -25.16
CA GLN A 153 7.15 -30.45 -23.87
C GLN A 153 5.81 -31.20 -23.87
N GLN A 154 4.74 -30.60 -24.39
CA GLN A 154 3.44 -31.28 -24.52
C GLN A 154 3.53 -32.52 -25.42
N MET A 155 4.26 -32.44 -26.53
CA MET A 155 4.50 -33.62 -27.39
C MET A 155 5.25 -34.72 -26.64
N ILE A 156 6.26 -34.38 -25.84
CA ILE A 156 7.01 -35.35 -25.03
C ILE A 156 6.11 -36.00 -23.98
N GLU A 157 5.21 -35.24 -23.34
CA GLU A 157 4.27 -35.77 -22.34
C GLU A 157 3.32 -36.80 -22.96
N VAL A 158 2.73 -36.47 -24.11
CA VAL A 158 1.85 -37.38 -24.86
C VAL A 158 2.60 -38.66 -25.26
N LEU A 159 3.80 -38.54 -25.84
CA LEU A 159 4.63 -39.70 -26.18
C LEU A 159 5.05 -40.51 -24.95
N THR A 160 5.22 -39.86 -23.79
CA THR A 160 5.53 -40.55 -22.53
C THR A 160 4.33 -41.36 -22.03
N ILE A 161 3.11 -40.86 -22.19
CA ILE A 161 1.88 -41.61 -21.90
C ILE A 161 1.75 -42.82 -22.82
N TYR A 162 1.97 -42.66 -24.13
CA TYR A 162 1.90 -43.80 -25.05
C TYR A 162 3.01 -44.83 -24.78
N ALA A 163 4.23 -44.38 -24.47
CA ALA A 163 5.32 -45.25 -24.08
C ALA A 163 4.98 -46.07 -22.82
N SER A 164 4.35 -45.45 -21.81
CA SER A 164 3.94 -46.16 -20.59
C SER A 164 2.81 -47.16 -20.86
N LYS A 165 1.82 -46.80 -21.70
CA LYS A 165 0.77 -47.73 -22.17
C LYS A 165 1.36 -48.94 -22.90
N VAL A 166 2.28 -48.74 -23.84
CA VAL A 166 2.97 -49.83 -24.55
C VAL A 166 3.72 -50.74 -23.57
N HIS A 167 4.42 -50.18 -22.58
CA HIS A 167 5.11 -50.97 -21.56
C HIS A 167 4.14 -51.74 -20.65
N ALA A 168 3.02 -51.14 -20.25
CA ALA A 168 1.99 -51.79 -19.45
C ALA A 168 1.39 -52.99 -20.21
N MET A 169 1.01 -52.80 -21.48
CA MET A 169 0.50 -53.87 -22.35
C MET A 169 1.50 -55.01 -22.51
N ARG A 170 2.80 -54.70 -22.66
CA ARG A 170 3.84 -55.74 -22.72
C ARG A 170 3.92 -56.54 -21.42
N LYS A 171 3.81 -55.90 -20.25
CA LYS A 171 3.83 -56.60 -18.95
C LYS A 171 2.60 -57.49 -18.76
N GLU A 172 1.43 -56.99 -19.14
CA GLU A 172 0.17 -57.74 -19.09
C GLU A 172 0.21 -58.98 -19.99
N LEU A 173 0.71 -58.82 -21.22
CA LEU A 173 0.86 -59.91 -22.18
C LEU A 173 1.83 -61.02 -21.71
N VAL A 174 2.85 -60.67 -20.93
CA VAL A 174 3.75 -61.66 -20.31
C VAL A 174 2.96 -62.52 -19.32
N GLY A 175 2.16 -61.89 -18.46
CA GLY A 175 1.42 -62.55 -17.38
C GLY A 175 0.23 -63.40 -17.85
N GLN A 176 -0.39 -63.08 -18.99
CA GLN A 176 -1.61 -63.75 -19.44
C GLN A 176 -1.34 -65.16 -20.00
N GLU A 177 -2.09 -66.18 -19.60
CA GLU A 177 -2.00 -67.52 -20.18
C GLU A 177 -2.67 -67.57 -21.57
N MET A 178 -1.86 -67.70 -22.62
CA MET A 178 -2.33 -67.80 -24.00
C MET A 178 -1.30 -68.51 -24.88
N ARG A 179 -1.72 -68.94 -26.08
CA ARG A 179 -0.85 -69.64 -27.02
C ARG A 179 0.33 -68.75 -27.42
N ILE A 180 1.55 -69.31 -27.39
CA ILE A 180 2.81 -68.61 -27.69
C ILE A 180 2.75 -67.89 -29.06
N ARG A 181 2.12 -68.51 -30.07
CA ARG A 181 1.96 -67.90 -31.39
C ARG A 181 1.19 -66.57 -31.34
N GLN A 182 0.12 -66.50 -30.55
CA GLN A 182 -0.69 -65.28 -30.37
C GLN A 182 0.08 -64.24 -29.56
N LYS A 183 0.79 -64.64 -28.48
CA LYS A 183 1.71 -63.74 -27.74
C LYS A 183 2.70 -63.06 -28.67
N ASN A 184 3.37 -63.84 -29.51
CA ASN A 184 4.39 -63.32 -30.41
C ASN A 184 3.82 -62.31 -31.42
N GLN A 185 2.60 -62.51 -31.89
CA GLN A 185 1.92 -61.56 -32.77
C GLN A 185 1.67 -60.22 -32.05
N PHE A 186 1.14 -60.26 -30.82
CA PHE A 186 0.95 -59.06 -30.02
C PHE A 186 2.27 -58.35 -29.67
N PHE A 187 3.33 -59.10 -29.31
CA PHE A 187 4.64 -58.52 -29.06
C PHE A 187 5.22 -57.84 -30.31
N THR A 188 5.01 -58.40 -31.50
CA THR A 188 5.47 -57.80 -32.76
C THR A 188 4.76 -56.47 -33.02
N ARG A 189 3.43 -56.41 -32.83
CA ARG A 189 2.65 -55.17 -32.96
C ARG A 189 3.04 -54.11 -31.92
N LEU A 190 3.17 -54.50 -30.65
CA LEU A 190 3.65 -53.60 -29.60
C LEU A 190 5.11 -53.16 -29.80
N SER A 191 5.90 -53.92 -30.56
CA SER A 191 7.25 -53.53 -30.96
C SER A 191 7.23 -52.48 -32.05
N SER A 192 6.44 -52.66 -33.11
CA SER A 192 6.30 -51.67 -34.17
C SER A 192 5.72 -50.33 -33.67
N LEU A 193 4.79 -50.36 -32.70
CA LEU A 193 4.31 -49.16 -32.01
C LEU A 193 5.42 -48.48 -31.20
N GLY A 194 6.22 -49.27 -30.50
CA GLY A 194 7.39 -48.77 -29.77
C GLY A 194 8.40 -48.09 -30.69
N ASP A 195 8.68 -48.70 -31.85
CA ASP A 195 9.64 -48.18 -32.83
C ASP A 195 9.23 -46.83 -33.42
N LYS A 196 7.93 -46.49 -33.36
CA LYS A 196 7.44 -45.15 -33.72
C LYS A 196 7.64 -44.16 -32.56
N ILE A 197 7.25 -44.53 -31.34
CA ILE A 197 7.19 -43.61 -30.19
C ILE A 197 8.58 -43.32 -29.58
N PHE A 198 9.40 -44.35 -29.36
CA PHE A 198 10.64 -44.21 -28.60
C PHE A 198 11.70 -43.33 -29.29
N PRO A 199 11.94 -43.46 -30.61
CA PRO A 199 12.91 -42.61 -31.30
C PRO A 199 12.46 -41.15 -31.36
N GLU A 200 11.19 -40.90 -31.67
CA GLU A 200 10.63 -39.55 -31.79
C GLU A 200 10.68 -38.82 -30.44
N ARG A 201 10.30 -39.51 -29.34
CA ARG A 201 10.44 -38.98 -27.99
C ARG A 201 11.90 -38.61 -27.67
N ARG A 202 12.85 -39.47 -28.04
CA ARG A 202 14.28 -39.21 -27.81
C ARG A 202 14.77 -38.00 -28.61
N GLN A 203 14.31 -37.85 -29.85
CA GLN A 203 14.65 -36.72 -30.69
C GLN A 203 14.12 -35.41 -30.12
N LEU A 204 12.85 -35.37 -29.70
CA LEU A 204 12.23 -34.18 -29.10
C LEU A 204 12.90 -33.80 -27.77
N ILE A 205 13.25 -34.77 -26.92
CA ILE A 205 14.04 -34.51 -25.70
C ILE A 205 15.40 -33.92 -26.07
N GLY A 206 16.06 -34.44 -27.10
CA GLY A 206 17.33 -33.91 -27.61
C GLY A 206 17.21 -32.47 -28.09
N GLU A 207 16.22 -32.18 -28.92
CA GLU A 207 15.94 -30.84 -29.44
C GLU A 207 15.63 -29.85 -28.30
N LEU A 208 14.73 -30.22 -27.38
CA LEU A 208 14.37 -29.41 -26.22
C LEU A 208 15.59 -29.08 -25.37
N SER A 209 16.46 -30.08 -25.17
CA SER A 209 17.65 -29.92 -24.34
C SER A 209 18.69 -29.02 -24.98
N GLU A 210 18.96 -29.18 -26.28
CA GLU A 210 19.96 -28.35 -26.96
C GLU A 210 19.49 -26.89 -27.06
N ARG A 211 18.19 -26.66 -27.30
CA ARG A 211 17.62 -25.31 -27.26
C ARG A 211 17.78 -24.68 -25.88
N PHE A 212 17.42 -25.41 -24.82
CA PHE A 212 17.55 -24.91 -23.45
C PHE A 212 19.01 -24.56 -23.10
N ARG A 213 19.94 -25.39 -23.57
CA ARG A 213 21.38 -25.13 -23.43
C ARG A 213 21.81 -23.86 -24.14
N ASN A 214 21.33 -23.62 -25.35
CA ASN A 214 21.67 -22.43 -26.14
C ASN A 214 21.13 -21.15 -25.50
N ASP A 215 19.90 -21.16 -24.98
CA ASP A 215 19.29 -20.00 -24.32
C ASP A 215 20.00 -19.68 -23.01
N VAL A 216 20.32 -20.69 -22.20
CA VAL A 216 21.13 -20.51 -20.98
C VAL A 216 22.53 -20.01 -21.32
N SER A 217 23.17 -20.56 -22.34
CA SER A 217 24.51 -20.13 -22.76
C SER A 217 24.49 -18.68 -23.27
N SER A 218 23.48 -18.30 -24.05
CA SER A 218 23.29 -16.93 -24.56
C SER A 218 23.10 -15.94 -23.40
N PHE A 219 22.27 -16.28 -22.41
CA PHE A 219 22.09 -15.48 -21.20
C PHE A 219 23.39 -15.32 -20.40
N VAL A 220 24.14 -16.41 -20.23
CA VAL A 220 25.43 -16.39 -19.52
C VAL A 220 26.46 -15.57 -20.30
N GLU A 221 26.50 -15.66 -21.62
CA GLU A 221 27.43 -14.89 -22.45
C GLU A 221 27.08 -13.39 -22.45
N GLU A 222 25.82 -13.04 -22.55
CA GLU A 222 25.38 -11.63 -22.58
C GLU A 222 25.64 -10.91 -21.26
N HIS A 223 25.44 -11.59 -20.13
CA HIS A 223 25.46 -10.94 -18.81
C HIS A 223 26.64 -11.32 -17.91
N PHE A 224 27.26 -12.50 -18.11
CA PHE A 224 28.26 -13.07 -17.19
C PHE A 224 29.59 -13.47 -17.85
N SER A 225 29.74 -13.25 -19.16
CA SER A 225 31.01 -13.47 -19.87
C SER A 225 32.09 -12.48 -19.40
N PRO A 226 33.37 -12.88 -19.35
CA PRO A 226 34.48 -12.00 -18.98
C PRO A 226 34.56 -10.69 -19.78
N LYS A 227 34.01 -10.67 -21.02
CA LYS A 227 34.05 -9.50 -21.90
C LYS A 227 32.93 -8.49 -21.65
N THR A 228 31.78 -8.94 -21.17
CA THR A 228 30.53 -8.15 -20.99
C THR A 228 30.19 -7.91 -19.53
N PHE A 229 30.77 -8.67 -18.61
CA PHE A 229 30.53 -8.55 -17.19
C PHE A 229 31.13 -7.26 -16.63
N SER A 230 30.25 -6.30 -16.34
CA SER A 230 30.59 -5.10 -15.56
C SER A 230 30.01 -5.24 -14.16
N GLN A 231 30.87 -5.11 -13.14
CA GLN A 231 30.45 -5.10 -11.74
C GLN A 231 29.38 -4.02 -11.47
N GLU A 232 29.41 -2.88 -12.16
CA GLU A 232 28.40 -1.83 -12.01
C GLU A 232 27.03 -2.20 -12.57
N LYS A 233 26.98 -2.83 -13.75
CA LYS A 233 25.73 -3.34 -14.33
C LYS A 233 25.16 -4.47 -13.47
N ALA A 234 26.02 -5.37 -13.00
CA ALA A 234 25.64 -6.43 -12.09
C ALA A 234 25.09 -5.85 -10.77
N ARG A 235 25.72 -4.82 -10.19
CA ARG A 235 25.25 -4.12 -8.97
C ARG A 235 23.86 -3.50 -9.14
N ARG A 236 23.57 -2.86 -10.29
CA ARG A 236 22.25 -2.26 -10.57
C ARG A 236 21.15 -3.30 -10.83
N GLY A 237 21.52 -4.48 -11.35
CA GLY A 237 20.61 -5.53 -11.77
C GLY A 237 20.56 -6.78 -10.89
N VAL A 238 21.20 -6.80 -9.70
CA VAL A 238 21.36 -8.03 -8.89
C VAL A 238 20.03 -8.77 -8.68
N PHE A 239 18.97 -8.05 -8.34
CA PHE A 239 17.65 -8.65 -8.11
C PHE A 239 17.05 -9.25 -9.38
N PHE A 240 17.13 -8.53 -10.50
CA PHE A 240 16.65 -8.99 -11.80
C PHE A 240 17.38 -10.27 -12.24
N PHE A 241 18.72 -10.27 -12.22
CA PHE A 241 19.49 -11.44 -12.61
C PHE A 241 19.27 -12.64 -11.68
N ARG A 242 19.00 -12.39 -10.39
CA ARG A 242 18.67 -13.44 -9.42
C ARG A 242 17.32 -14.10 -9.74
N GLU A 243 16.32 -13.32 -10.10
CA GLU A 243 15.01 -13.82 -10.49
C GLU A 243 15.09 -14.60 -11.80
N GLU A 244 15.80 -14.08 -12.81
CA GLU A 244 16.05 -14.76 -14.07
C GLU A 244 16.75 -16.11 -13.86
N ILE A 245 17.84 -16.17 -13.07
CA ILE A 245 18.54 -17.43 -12.77
C ILE A 245 17.63 -18.43 -12.06
N LYS A 246 16.84 -17.99 -11.06
CA LYS A 246 15.88 -18.88 -10.39
C LYS A 246 14.83 -19.41 -11.36
N ALA A 247 14.36 -18.57 -12.26
CA ALA A 247 13.34 -18.93 -13.21
C ALA A 247 13.88 -19.90 -14.28
N PHE A 248 15.11 -19.71 -14.78
CA PHE A 248 15.80 -20.72 -15.60
C PHE A 248 15.94 -22.06 -14.85
N GLN A 249 16.34 -22.04 -13.58
CA GLN A 249 16.43 -23.26 -12.76
C GLN A 249 15.07 -23.91 -12.49
N ALA A 250 13.99 -23.13 -12.43
CA ALA A 250 12.63 -23.65 -12.30
C ALA A 250 12.16 -24.28 -13.62
N ILE A 251 12.40 -23.61 -14.76
CA ILE A 251 12.10 -24.13 -16.10
C ILE A 251 12.83 -25.44 -16.35
N ALA A 252 14.11 -25.54 -15.98
CA ALA A 252 14.90 -26.77 -16.12
C ALA A 252 14.31 -27.97 -15.36
N LYS A 253 13.53 -27.74 -14.29
CA LYS A 253 12.84 -28.81 -13.54
C LYS A 253 11.50 -29.22 -14.15
N ILE A 254 10.87 -28.31 -14.89
CA ILE A 254 9.58 -28.54 -15.55
C ILE A 254 9.81 -29.27 -16.88
N LEU A 255 10.82 -28.85 -17.63
CA LEU A 255 11.16 -29.43 -18.93
C LEU A 255 11.78 -30.82 -18.81
N THR A 256 11.43 -31.69 -19.74
CA THR A 256 12.01 -33.04 -19.85
C THR A 256 13.37 -32.97 -20.54
N LEU A 257 14.41 -32.64 -19.79
CA LEU A 257 15.77 -32.46 -20.30
C LEU A 257 16.63 -33.72 -20.18
N ASN A 258 17.64 -33.83 -21.04
CA ASN A 258 18.72 -34.80 -20.89
C ASN A 258 19.49 -34.51 -19.59
N THR A 259 19.81 -35.55 -18.82
CA THR A 259 20.55 -35.47 -17.57
C THR A 259 21.84 -34.67 -17.69
N GLN A 260 22.62 -34.85 -18.75
CA GLN A 260 23.88 -34.14 -18.96
C GLN A 260 23.69 -32.63 -19.17
N ILE A 261 22.63 -32.26 -19.91
CA ILE A 261 22.32 -30.85 -20.19
C ILE A 261 21.75 -30.18 -18.94
N PHE A 262 20.89 -30.88 -18.21
CA PHE A 262 20.37 -30.39 -16.92
C PHE A 262 21.51 -30.11 -15.92
N THR A 263 22.47 -31.02 -15.76
CA THR A 263 23.59 -30.81 -14.83
C THR A 263 24.48 -29.66 -15.26
N THR A 264 24.87 -29.61 -16.54
CA THR A 264 25.78 -28.57 -17.05
C THR A 264 25.17 -27.16 -16.99
N THR A 265 23.93 -26.98 -17.44
CA THR A 265 23.22 -25.69 -17.34
C THR A 265 23.01 -25.26 -15.89
N ARG A 266 22.72 -26.21 -14.99
CA ARG A 266 22.58 -25.93 -13.56
C ARG A 266 23.90 -25.46 -12.93
N GLU A 267 25.01 -26.09 -13.26
CA GLU A 267 26.35 -25.69 -12.79
C GLU A 267 26.71 -24.29 -13.28
N GLN A 268 26.46 -23.99 -14.57
CA GLN A 268 26.68 -22.66 -15.15
C GLN A 268 25.86 -21.57 -14.43
N LEU A 269 24.56 -21.81 -14.24
CA LEU A 269 23.66 -20.89 -13.54
C LEU A 269 24.03 -20.72 -12.06
N SER A 270 24.48 -21.80 -11.40
CA SER A 270 24.95 -21.74 -10.01
C SER A 270 26.26 -20.95 -9.88
N GLY A 271 27.17 -21.08 -10.84
CA GLY A 271 28.37 -20.25 -10.90
C GLY A 271 28.05 -18.76 -11.08
N CYS A 272 27.05 -18.42 -11.90
CA CYS A 272 26.57 -17.04 -12.05
C CYS A 272 25.93 -16.51 -10.77
N TRP A 273 25.16 -17.36 -10.09
CA TRP A 273 24.55 -17.05 -8.80
C TRP A 273 25.60 -16.72 -7.73
N ASP A 274 26.67 -17.50 -7.63
CA ASP A 274 27.72 -17.28 -6.66
C ASP A 274 28.49 -15.97 -6.90
N LYS A 275 28.70 -15.59 -8.18
CA LYS A 275 29.24 -14.28 -8.54
C LYS A 275 28.33 -13.14 -8.06
N LEU A 276 27.02 -13.24 -8.28
CA LEU A 276 26.06 -12.25 -7.78
C LEU A 276 26.03 -12.17 -6.26
N LYS A 277 26.11 -13.32 -5.58
CA LYS A 277 26.16 -13.39 -4.12
C LYS A 277 27.41 -12.72 -3.54
N GLY A 278 28.54 -12.81 -4.23
CA GLY A 278 29.76 -12.06 -3.91
C GLY A 278 29.53 -10.56 -3.93
N ILE A 279 28.95 -10.05 -5.02
CA ILE A 279 28.60 -8.63 -5.19
C ILE A 279 27.59 -8.16 -4.14
N GLU A 280 26.58 -8.97 -3.82
CA GLU A 280 25.57 -8.64 -2.79
C GLU A 280 26.21 -8.52 -1.40
N LYS A 281 27.18 -9.39 -1.08
CA LYS A 281 27.94 -9.28 0.18
C LYS A 281 28.77 -8.00 0.22
N GLU A 282 29.37 -7.58 -0.89
CA GLU A 282 30.08 -6.30 -0.97
C GLU A 282 29.13 -5.12 -0.80
N LEU A 283 28.00 -5.10 -1.53
CA LEU A 283 26.98 -4.05 -1.39
C LEU A 283 26.44 -3.95 0.04
N LYS A 284 26.21 -5.08 0.71
CA LYS A 284 25.80 -5.09 2.12
C LYS A 284 26.87 -4.53 3.04
N LYS A 285 28.16 -4.83 2.79
CA LYS A 285 29.28 -4.24 3.55
C LYS A 285 29.37 -2.73 3.29
N GLU A 286 29.27 -2.29 2.05
CA GLU A 286 29.27 -0.86 1.68
C GLU A 286 28.09 -0.11 2.33
N MET A 287 26.89 -0.67 2.27
CA MET A 287 25.71 -0.13 2.94
C MET A 287 25.87 -0.10 4.46
N ALA A 288 26.48 -1.12 5.07
CA ALA A 288 26.74 -1.13 6.50
C ALA A 288 27.75 -0.05 6.90
N ILE A 289 28.81 0.15 6.11
CA ILE A 289 29.79 1.23 6.30
C ILE A 289 29.12 2.60 6.13
N HIS A 290 28.31 2.78 5.09
CA HIS A 290 27.56 4.03 4.87
C HIS A 290 26.58 4.30 6.01
N LYS A 291 25.90 3.27 6.53
CA LYS A 291 25.00 3.39 7.68
C LYS A 291 25.76 3.72 8.97
N ALA A 292 26.93 3.14 9.19
CA ALA A 292 27.78 3.46 10.34
C ALA A 292 28.27 4.91 10.26
N LYS A 293 28.80 5.34 9.11
CA LYS A 293 29.19 6.74 8.86
C LYS A 293 28.02 7.70 9.02
N SER A 294 26.84 7.35 8.49
CA SER A 294 25.61 8.12 8.69
C SER A 294 25.22 8.24 10.16
N GLY A 295 25.38 7.16 10.94
CA GLY A 295 25.11 7.18 12.38
C GLY A 295 26.07 8.08 13.16
N GLU A 296 27.36 8.07 12.82
CA GLU A 296 28.36 8.98 13.40
C GLU A 296 28.05 10.44 13.01
N ASN A 297 27.75 10.67 11.74
CA ASN A 297 27.35 11.97 11.21
C ASN A 297 26.05 12.50 11.85
N ALA A 298 25.06 11.64 12.09
CA ALA A 298 23.81 12.00 12.75
C ALA A 298 24.04 12.45 14.19
N LYS A 299 24.94 11.78 14.93
CA LYS A 299 25.34 12.21 16.28
C LYS A 299 25.98 13.60 16.28
N LEU A 300 26.83 13.90 15.30
CA LEU A 300 27.43 15.24 15.17
C LEU A 300 26.37 16.34 14.92
N VAL A 301 25.27 16.01 14.23
CA VAL A 301 24.14 16.93 14.04
C VAL A 301 23.32 17.07 15.33
N GLU A 302 23.10 15.98 16.06
CA GLU A 302 22.43 15.99 17.37
C GLU A 302 23.21 16.81 18.40
N GLU A 303 24.54 16.69 18.44
CA GLU A 303 25.40 17.52 19.29
C GLU A 303 25.23 19.02 18.97
N LYS A 304 25.07 19.38 17.70
CA LYS A 304 24.76 20.76 17.30
C LYS A 304 23.35 21.19 17.67
N PHE A 305 22.37 20.27 17.66
CA PHE A 305 21.04 20.56 18.19
C PHE A 305 21.05 20.80 19.69
N GLU A 306 21.80 20.00 20.46
CA GLU A 306 21.94 20.19 21.91
C GLU A 306 22.69 21.50 22.22
N ALA A 307 23.76 21.82 21.50
CA ALA A 307 24.46 23.10 21.61
C ALA A 307 23.51 24.30 21.36
N PHE A 308 22.66 24.20 20.32
CA PHE A 308 21.64 25.22 20.04
C PHE A 308 20.59 25.32 21.15
N LYS A 309 20.14 24.19 21.70
CA LYS A 309 19.21 24.17 22.85
C LYS A 309 19.82 24.82 24.09
N THR A 310 21.10 24.57 24.38
CA THR A 310 21.80 25.18 25.51
C THR A 310 21.99 26.68 25.31
N GLU A 311 22.40 27.11 24.12
CA GLU A 311 22.58 28.54 23.81
C GLU A 311 21.26 29.32 23.87
N THR A 312 20.16 28.71 23.44
CA THR A 312 18.82 29.32 23.52
C THR A 312 18.29 29.39 24.95
N ARG A 313 18.74 28.51 25.86
CA ARG A 313 18.37 28.55 27.28
C ARG A 313 19.18 29.58 28.06
N GLU A 314 20.47 29.73 27.75
CA GLU A 314 21.38 30.60 28.51
C GLU A 314 21.36 32.06 28.03
N LYS A 315 21.16 32.30 26.72
CA LYS A 315 21.11 33.64 26.14
C LYS A 315 19.77 33.84 25.44
N VAL A 316 19.07 34.93 25.77
CA VAL A 316 17.96 35.44 24.95
C VAL A 316 18.56 35.95 23.64
N LEU A 317 18.74 35.04 22.69
CA LEU A 317 19.32 35.33 21.39
C LEU A 317 18.36 36.15 20.53
N SER A 318 18.91 37.12 19.81
CA SER A 318 18.17 37.90 18.82
C SER A 318 17.57 36.98 17.74
N PRO A 319 16.34 37.24 17.25
CA PRO A 319 15.64 36.39 16.28
C PRO A 319 16.45 36.05 15.03
N ASP A 320 17.23 37.01 14.53
CA ASP A 320 18.02 36.84 13.32
C ASP A 320 19.24 35.93 13.56
N VAL A 321 19.78 35.94 14.78
CA VAL A 321 20.93 35.11 15.17
C VAL A 321 20.50 33.66 15.39
N ALA A 322 19.36 33.44 16.05
CA ALA A 322 18.81 32.09 16.25
C ALA A 322 18.39 31.42 14.94
N LEU A 323 17.80 32.18 14.00
CA LEU A 323 17.49 31.70 12.66
C LEU A 323 18.75 31.44 11.82
N GLY A 324 19.78 32.27 11.98
CA GLY A 324 21.11 32.06 11.38
C GLY A 324 21.69 30.70 11.78
N LEU A 325 21.77 30.43 13.09
CA LEU A 325 22.30 29.17 13.63
C LEU A 325 21.48 27.94 13.19
N LEU A 326 20.14 28.03 13.18
CA LEU A 326 19.29 26.94 12.69
C LEU A 326 19.44 26.69 11.19
N ASN A 327 19.74 27.73 10.40
CA ASN A 327 20.01 27.59 8.98
C ASN A 327 21.42 27.05 8.72
N GLU A 328 22.40 27.39 9.56
CA GLU A 328 23.74 26.79 9.52
C GLU A 328 23.70 25.30 9.84
N ILE A 329 22.90 24.86 10.82
CA ILE A 329 22.68 23.44 11.11
C ILE A 329 21.99 22.76 9.92
N ALA A 330 20.99 23.39 9.31
CA ALA A 330 20.33 22.86 8.11
C ALA A 330 21.29 22.80 6.90
N HIS A 331 22.23 23.73 6.76
CA HIS A 331 23.27 23.70 5.73
C HIS A 331 24.28 22.59 6.00
N PHE A 332 24.69 22.40 7.25
CA PHE A 332 25.57 21.32 7.68
C PHE A 332 24.95 19.95 7.41
N MET A 333 23.64 19.78 7.64
CA MET A 333 22.90 18.57 7.27
C MET A 333 22.88 18.28 5.76
N ARG A 334 23.02 19.30 4.90
CA ARG A 334 23.09 19.11 3.44
C ARG A 334 24.48 18.76 2.94
N GLY A 335 25.52 19.09 3.72
CA GLY A 335 26.92 18.84 3.37
C GLY A 335 27.46 17.49 3.83
N ILE A 336 26.65 16.66 4.50
CA ILE A 336 27.08 15.43 5.14
C ILE A 336 26.27 14.24 4.65
N ASP A 337 26.96 13.10 4.47
CA ASP A 337 26.34 11.84 4.06
C ASP A 337 25.46 11.29 5.18
N LEU A 338 24.14 11.44 5.00
CA LEU A 338 23.09 10.96 5.88
C LEU A 338 22.12 10.05 5.13
N VAL A 339 21.71 8.95 5.75
CA VAL A 339 20.70 8.04 5.23
C VAL A 339 19.31 8.70 5.34
N ARG A 340 18.41 8.39 4.41
CA ARG A 340 17.05 8.96 4.33
C ARG A 340 16.28 8.95 5.66
N GLY A 341 16.42 7.88 6.46
CA GLY A 341 15.78 7.79 7.77
C GLY A 341 16.32 8.80 8.78
N ASP A 342 17.65 8.95 8.84
CA ASP A 342 18.31 9.89 9.75
C ASP A 342 18.00 11.34 9.34
N VAL A 343 17.95 11.64 8.03
CA VAL A 343 17.55 12.96 7.51
C VAL A 343 16.13 13.33 7.93
N LEU A 344 15.18 12.40 7.88
CA LEU A 344 13.79 12.64 8.30
C LEU A 344 13.72 12.98 9.79
N ARG A 345 14.35 12.15 10.62
CA ARG A 345 14.39 12.35 12.08
C ARG A 345 15.02 13.70 12.45
N LEU A 346 16.19 14.02 11.91
CA LEU A 346 16.88 15.27 12.19
C LEU A 346 16.12 16.51 11.66
N LYS A 347 15.37 16.37 10.56
CA LYS A 347 14.49 17.45 10.07
C LYS A 347 13.28 17.68 10.97
N GLU A 348 12.69 16.61 11.52
CA GLU A 348 11.61 16.71 12.50
C GLU A 348 12.12 17.39 13.79
N GLU A 349 13.30 17.03 14.27
CA GLU A 349 13.95 17.68 15.41
C GLU A 349 14.24 19.16 15.13
N LEU A 350 14.76 19.51 13.96
CA LEU A 350 14.93 20.92 13.56
C LEU A 350 13.58 21.66 13.43
N GLY A 351 12.53 20.96 12.99
CA GLY A 351 11.17 21.49 12.90
C GLY A 351 10.57 21.80 14.28
N THR A 352 10.72 20.88 15.24
CA THR A 352 10.27 21.08 16.63
C THR A 352 11.04 22.19 17.33
N LEU A 353 12.35 22.30 17.09
CA LEU A 353 13.16 23.41 17.59
C LEU A 353 12.73 24.77 17.03
N ARG A 354 12.44 24.84 15.72
CA ARG A 354 11.89 26.04 15.09
C ARG A 354 10.53 26.40 15.70
N ALA A 355 9.63 25.43 15.82
CA ALA A 355 8.29 25.65 16.36
C ALA A 355 8.33 26.16 17.82
N SER A 356 9.16 25.54 18.67
CA SER A 356 9.32 25.95 20.07
C SER A 356 9.83 27.39 20.19
N TYR A 357 10.77 27.80 19.32
CA TYR A 357 11.27 29.16 19.29
C TYR A 357 10.23 30.19 18.82
N PHE A 358 9.48 29.89 17.74
CA PHE A 358 8.39 30.76 17.27
C PHE A 358 7.27 30.89 18.32
N GLU A 359 6.94 29.83 19.05
CA GLU A 359 5.94 29.90 20.11
C GLU A 359 6.38 30.79 21.28
N GLN A 360 7.66 30.77 21.65
CA GLN A 360 8.23 31.69 22.66
C GLN A 360 8.18 33.15 22.18
N LYS A 361 8.49 33.41 20.90
CA LYS A 361 8.37 34.75 20.30
C LYS A 361 6.93 35.27 20.33
N ASP A 362 5.97 34.45 19.89
CA ASP A 362 4.57 34.83 19.81
C ASP A 362 3.98 35.14 21.19
N LYS A 363 4.42 34.45 22.24
CA LYS A 363 4.04 34.75 23.63
C LYS A 363 4.53 36.13 24.06
N VAL A 364 5.80 36.45 23.81
CA VAL A 364 6.39 37.75 24.15
C VAL A 364 5.75 38.90 23.36
N GLU A 365 5.44 38.71 22.08
CA GLU A 365 4.75 39.74 21.28
C GLU A 365 3.29 39.94 21.71
N LYS A 366 2.57 38.87 22.06
CA LYS A 366 1.19 38.96 22.58
C LYS A 366 1.13 39.67 23.93
N GLU A 367 2.10 39.43 24.81
CA GLU A 367 2.18 40.13 26.11
C GLU A 367 2.43 41.63 25.92
N LYS A 368 3.35 42.01 25.03
CA LYS A 368 3.59 43.43 24.71
C LYS A 368 2.36 44.11 24.10
N LYS A 369 1.63 43.42 23.21
CA LYS A 369 0.39 43.94 22.62
C LYS A 369 -0.73 44.11 23.66
N LYS A 370 -0.87 43.16 24.59
CA LYS A 370 -1.85 43.28 25.69
C LYS A 370 -1.53 44.45 26.61
N GLN A 371 -0.27 44.62 26.99
CA GLN A 371 0.15 45.76 27.82
C GLN A 371 -0.09 47.10 27.12
N ALA A 372 0.16 47.19 25.81
CA ALA A 372 -0.13 48.41 25.05
C ALA A 372 -1.63 48.74 25.00
N LEU A 373 -2.48 47.73 24.80
CA LEU A 373 -3.94 47.89 24.77
C LEU A 373 -4.53 48.29 26.13
N GLU A 374 -4.00 47.75 27.23
CA GLU A 374 -4.43 48.11 28.59
C GLU A 374 -4.09 49.58 28.92
N ILE A 375 -2.93 50.07 28.49
CA ILE A 375 -2.51 51.47 28.67
C ILE A 375 -3.37 52.42 27.81
N GLU A 376 -3.76 52.01 26.60
CA GLU A 376 -4.66 52.81 25.76
C GLU A 376 -6.09 52.83 26.30
N ALA A 377 -6.58 51.73 26.86
CA ALA A 377 -7.92 51.64 27.43
C ALA A 377 -8.07 52.53 28.68
N SER A 378 -7.11 52.49 29.61
CA SER A 378 -7.13 53.35 30.80
C SER A 378 -7.12 54.84 30.42
N ARG A 379 -6.28 55.22 29.45
CA ARG A 379 -6.23 56.59 28.93
C ARG A 379 -7.55 57.06 28.33
N ARG A 380 -8.26 56.20 27.57
CA ARG A 380 -9.57 56.55 27.00
C ARG A 380 -10.61 56.78 28.09
N THR A 381 -10.64 55.94 29.12
CA THR A 381 -11.60 56.09 30.23
C THR A 381 -11.40 57.40 31.01
N GLU A 382 -10.16 57.83 31.22
CA GLU A 382 -9.86 59.12 31.86
C GLU A 382 -10.38 60.30 31.03
N ILE A 383 -10.22 60.25 29.70
CA ILE A 383 -10.67 61.31 28.78
C ILE A 383 -12.21 61.37 28.68
N GLU A 384 -12.89 60.22 28.64
CA GLU A 384 -14.36 60.14 28.62
C GLU A 384 -14.98 60.71 29.91
N SER A 385 -14.35 60.42 31.06
CA SER A 385 -14.76 60.95 32.36
C SER A 385 -14.60 62.47 32.45
N PHE A 386 -13.59 63.03 31.77
CA PHE A 386 -13.39 64.47 31.71
C PHE A 386 -14.43 65.16 30.81
N LYS A 387 -14.72 64.60 29.63
CA LYS A 387 -15.78 65.12 28.74
C LYS A 387 -17.14 65.17 29.42
N THR A 388 -17.52 64.10 30.13
CA THR A 388 -18.79 64.05 30.88
C THR A 388 -18.85 65.10 31.99
N LYS A 389 -17.73 65.40 32.68
CA LYS A 389 -17.67 66.53 33.63
C LYS A 389 -17.91 67.88 32.96
N VAL A 390 -17.31 68.12 31.79
CA VAL A 390 -17.46 69.38 31.03
C VAL A 390 -18.91 69.57 30.54
N VAL A 391 -19.53 68.52 30.00
CA VAL A 391 -20.93 68.55 29.57
C VAL A 391 -21.89 68.77 30.74
N ASN A 392 -21.70 68.04 31.85
CA ASN A 392 -22.52 68.24 33.05
C ASN A 392 -22.37 69.66 33.63
N PHE A 393 -21.20 70.27 33.52
CA PHE A 393 -21.01 71.65 33.93
C PHE A 393 -21.74 72.63 32.99
N ALA A 394 -21.72 72.38 31.67
CA ALA A 394 -22.47 73.15 30.67
C ALA A 394 -23.99 73.14 30.90
N GLU A 395 -24.55 72.00 31.32
CA GLU A 395 -25.99 71.88 31.60
C GLU A 395 -26.38 72.55 32.93
N ASN A 396 -25.55 72.40 33.96
CA ASN A 396 -25.79 73.00 35.28
C ASN A 396 -25.51 74.51 35.34
N LEU A 397 -24.93 75.09 34.29
CA LEU A 397 -24.63 76.51 34.19
C LEU A 397 -25.85 77.42 34.27
N LYS A 398 -27.07 76.92 33.98
CA LYS A 398 -28.33 77.66 34.05
C LYS A 398 -28.93 77.75 35.45
N SER A 399 -28.51 76.91 36.38
CA SER A 399 -29.08 76.84 37.74
C SER A 399 -28.17 77.41 38.83
N LEU A 400 -26.89 77.68 38.53
CA LEU A 400 -25.89 78.16 39.47
C LEU A 400 -25.87 79.70 39.59
N ALA A 401 -25.51 80.22 40.76
CA ALA A 401 -25.19 81.63 40.95
C ALA A 401 -23.84 81.97 40.27
N ILE A 402 -23.71 83.19 39.75
CA ILE A 402 -22.62 83.60 38.84
C ILE A 402 -21.22 83.36 39.45
N ASP A 403 -21.03 83.73 40.73
CA ASP A 403 -19.74 83.55 41.42
C ASP A 403 -19.33 82.08 41.55
N THR A 404 -20.28 81.21 41.89
CA THR A 404 -20.04 79.75 42.01
C THR A 404 -19.79 79.07 40.67
N ALA A 405 -20.26 79.67 39.57
CA ALA A 405 -20.03 79.17 38.23
C ALA A 405 -18.62 79.55 37.72
N GLN A 406 -18.11 80.73 38.06
CA GLN A 406 -16.73 81.13 37.72
C GLN A 406 -15.67 80.31 38.47
N GLU A 407 -15.89 79.95 39.73
CA GLU A 407 -14.96 79.10 40.49
C GLU A 407 -14.85 77.68 39.89
N LYS A 408 -15.99 77.06 39.58
CA LYS A 408 -16.03 75.72 38.95
C LYS A 408 -15.41 75.71 37.56
N TRP A 409 -15.57 76.80 36.80
CA TRP A 409 -14.91 76.98 35.51
C TRP A 409 -13.38 77.00 35.62
N ASN A 410 -12.83 77.68 36.64
CA ASN A 410 -11.38 77.72 36.86
C ASN A 410 -10.81 76.34 37.26
N VAL A 411 -11.57 75.54 38.02
CA VAL A 411 -11.18 74.16 38.37
C VAL A 411 -11.14 73.28 37.12
N ILE A 412 -12.17 73.32 36.28
CA ILE A 412 -12.23 72.53 35.04
C ILE A 412 -11.12 72.95 34.05
N LYS A 413 -10.79 74.24 34.00
CA LYS A 413 -9.71 74.77 33.16
C LYS A 413 -8.32 74.27 33.61
N ASN A 414 -8.11 74.12 34.91
CA ASN A 414 -6.86 73.58 35.45
C ASN A 414 -6.76 72.05 35.27
N GLU A 415 -7.86 71.31 35.47
CA GLU A 415 -7.88 69.87 35.18
C GLU A 415 -7.60 69.58 33.68
N PHE A 416 -8.03 70.47 32.77
CA PHE A 416 -7.75 70.34 31.35
C PHE A 416 -6.26 70.50 30.99
N SER A 417 -5.52 71.37 31.69
CA SER A 417 -4.11 71.61 31.39
C SER A 417 -3.19 70.47 31.85
N GLU A 418 -3.64 69.67 32.83
CA GLU A 418 -2.91 68.53 33.38
C GLU A 418 -3.10 67.22 32.58
N LEU A 419 -4.13 67.14 31.74
CA LEU A 419 -4.44 65.93 30.96
C LEU A 419 -3.51 65.78 29.74
N LYS A 420 -2.91 64.59 29.58
CA LYS A 420 -2.09 64.23 28.41
C LYS A 420 -2.96 63.78 27.23
N ILE A 421 -3.52 64.75 26.51
CA ILE A 421 -4.55 64.52 25.47
C ILE A 421 -3.94 64.53 24.05
N ASN A 422 -4.49 63.72 23.14
CA ASN A 422 -4.13 63.75 21.73
C ASN A 422 -4.73 64.97 21.01
N LYS A 423 -4.17 65.40 19.86
CA LYS A 423 -4.55 66.64 19.16
C LYS A 423 -6.06 66.74 18.86
N ILE A 424 -6.69 65.64 18.46
CA ILE A 424 -8.11 65.57 18.11
C ILE A 424 -9.01 65.66 19.36
N GLU A 425 -8.64 64.94 20.42
CA GLU A 425 -9.37 64.94 21.69
C GLU A 425 -9.26 66.31 22.38
N LYS A 426 -8.10 66.97 22.25
CA LYS A 426 -7.86 68.33 22.75
C LYS A 426 -8.79 69.34 22.06
N GLN A 427 -8.93 69.26 20.74
CA GLN A 427 -9.85 70.11 19.97
C GLN A 427 -11.32 69.89 20.36
N SER A 428 -11.74 68.64 20.59
CA SER A 428 -13.11 68.33 21.01
C SER A 428 -13.45 68.95 22.36
N ILE A 429 -12.54 68.82 23.34
CA ILE A 429 -12.73 69.32 24.70
C ILE A 429 -12.61 70.86 24.73
N GLU A 430 -11.69 71.45 23.96
CA GLU A 430 -11.58 72.91 23.80
C GLU A 430 -12.87 73.53 23.24
N ARG A 431 -13.55 72.85 22.30
CA ARG A 431 -14.84 73.31 21.77
C ARG A 431 -15.92 73.36 22.85
N GLU A 432 -16.00 72.32 23.68
CA GLU A 432 -16.97 72.25 24.78
C GLU A 432 -16.66 73.30 25.85
N LEU A 433 -15.39 73.47 26.21
CA LEU A 433 -14.94 74.53 27.11
C LEU A 433 -15.27 75.92 26.57
N LYS A 434 -15.03 76.18 25.28
CA LYS A 434 -15.34 77.48 24.65
C LYS A 434 -16.84 77.77 24.70
N ARG A 435 -17.70 76.76 24.47
CA ARG A 435 -19.16 76.88 24.59
C ARG A 435 -19.60 77.22 26.02
N VAL A 436 -19.00 76.58 27.02
CA VAL A 436 -19.24 76.84 28.45
C VAL A 436 -18.83 78.27 28.82
N ARG A 437 -17.68 78.74 28.33
CA ARG A 437 -17.22 80.13 28.51
C ARG A 437 -18.18 81.13 27.90
N ASP A 438 -18.71 80.82 26.72
CA ASP A 438 -19.66 81.69 26.02
C ASP A 438 -20.96 81.83 26.83
N GLN A 439 -21.50 80.72 27.34
CA GLN A 439 -22.69 80.69 28.19
C GLN A 439 -22.51 81.45 29.52
N LEU A 440 -21.32 81.41 30.11
CA LEU A 440 -20.99 82.21 31.31
C LEU A 440 -21.07 83.71 31.02
N ALA A 441 -20.46 84.14 29.92
CA ALA A 441 -20.42 85.55 29.52
C ALA A 441 -21.81 86.10 29.16
N ASP A 442 -22.65 85.31 28.48
CA ASP A 442 -24.02 85.70 28.16
C ASP A 442 -24.88 85.84 29.44
N ARG A 443 -24.58 85.05 30.48
CA ARG A 443 -25.29 85.13 31.76
C ARG A 443 -24.86 86.32 32.62
N GLU A 444 -23.58 86.68 32.59
CA GLU A 444 -23.07 87.93 33.16
C GLU A 444 -23.77 89.14 32.51
N GLU A 445 -24.01 89.07 31.19
CA GLU A 445 -24.73 90.10 30.43
C GLU A 445 -26.20 90.23 30.83
N GLU A 446 -26.95 89.13 30.91
CA GLU A 446 -28.36 89.14 31.35
C GLU A 446 -28.53 89.68 32.78
N ALA A 447 -27.62 89.33 33.69
CA ALA A 447 -27.65 89.79 35.08
C ALA A 447 -27.33 91.29 35.22
N LEU A 448 -26.49 91.84 34.34
CA LEU A 448 -26.15 93.26 34.34
C LEU A 448 -27.19 94.12 33.62
N ILE A 449 -27.85 93.60 32.57
CA ILE A 449 -28.95 94.29 31.87
C ILE A 449 -30.19 94.42 32.76
N SER A 450 -30.41 93.48 33.70
CA SER A 450 -31.56 93.49 34.61
C SER A 450 -31.42 94.42 35.83
N LEU A 451 -30.22 94.95 36.10
CA LEU A 451 -29.96 95.94 37.15
C LEU A 451 -29.80 97.35 36.55
N SER A 452 -30.91 98.09 36.44
CA SER A 452 -30.91 99.47 35.90
C SER A 452 -31.52 100.47 36.89
N GLY A 453 -30.72 101.45 37.34
CA GLY A 453 -31.17 102.58 38.16
C GLY A 453 -30.29 103.85 38.17
N GLU A 454 -29.11 103.89 37.54
CA GLU A 454 -28.28 105.11 37.42
C GLU A 454 -27.65 105.24 36.02
N ASP A 455 -28.30 106.00 35.13
CA ASP A 455 -28.00 106.06 33.69
C ASP A 455 -26.57 106.48 33.30
N LYS A 456 -25.81 107.16 34.18
CA LYS A 456 -24.42 107.58 33.88
C LYS A 456 -23.35 106.50 34.09
N LYS A 457 -23.48 105.66 35.12
CA LYS A 457 -22.55 104.52 35.33
C LYS A 457 -22.84 103.39 34.35
N VAL A 458 -24.12 103.22 34.00
CA VAL A 458 -24.58 102.27 32.98
C VAL A 458 -23.97 102.59 31.61
N LEU A 459 -23.82 103.87 31.26
CA LEU A 459 -23.23 104.24 29.98
C LEU A 459 -21.74 103.92 29.91
N SER A 460 -20.97 104.16 30.98
CA SER A 460 -19.54 103.79 31.02
C SER A 460 -19.32 102.26 31.04
N THR A 461 -20.15 101.52 31.79
CA THR A 461 -20.04 100.05 31.82
C THR A 461 -20.49 99.40 30.51
N LEU A 462 -21.52 99.94 29.84
CA LEU A 462 -21.92 99.51 28.50
C LEU A 462 -20.88 99.86 27.42
N GLU A 463 -20.17 100.98 27.55
CA GLU A 463 -19.06 101.35 26.65
C GLU A 463 -17.84 100.43 26.84
N GLU A 464 -17.47 100.09 28.08
CA GLU A 464 -16.45 99.08 28.38
C GLU A 464 -16.85 97.69 27.85
N PHE A 465 -18.12 97.31 28.02
CA PHE A 465 -18.63 96.03 27.52
C PHE A 465 -18.73 95.97 25.99
N LEU A 466 -19.06 97.09 25.34
CA LEU A 466 -18.99 97.20 23.88
C LEU A 466 -17.54 97.00 23.40
N GLN A 467 -16.55 97.50 24.15
CA GLN A 467 -15.15 97.31 23.83
C GLN A 467 -14.72 95.85 23.98
N THR A 468 -15.10 95.17 25.07
CA THR A 468 -14.81 93.75 25.25
C THR A 468 -15.53 92.86 24.22
N LYS A 469 -16.77 93.20 23.82
CA LYS A 469 -17.48 92.54 22.71
C LYS A 469 -16.78 92.74 21.36
N LYS A 470 -16.28 93.94 21.07
CA LYS A 470 -15.50 94.22 19.84
C LYS A 470 -14.19 93.44 19.81
N GLU A 471 -13.52 93.30 20.95
CA GLU A 471 -12.32 92.47 21.09
C GLU A 471 -12.65 90.98 20.86
N ARG A 472 -13.72 90.48 21.49
CA ARG A 472 -14.20 89.08 21.32
C ARG A 472 -14.66 88.78 19.88
N ARG A 473 -15.32 89.73 19.23
CA ARG A 473 -15.64 89.67 17.79
C ARG A 473 -14.36 89.57 16.95
N GLY A 474 -13.32 90.33 17.31
CA GLY A 474 -12.00 90.27 16.68
C GLY A 474 -11.35 88.90 16.81
N GLU A 475 -11.46 88.26 17.97
CA GLU A 475 -10.96 86.90 18.21
C GLU A 475 -11.70 85.85 17.38
N ILE A 476 -13.04 85.91 17.35
CA ILE A 476 -13.86 84.96 16.59
C ILE A 476 -13.65 85.14 15.09
N LYS A 477 -13.54 86.39 14.60
CA LYS A 477 -13.24 86.66 13.20
C LYS A 477 -11.86 86.09 12.79
N LYS A 478 -10.84 86.21 13.66
CA LYS A 478 -9.53 85.58 13.42
C LYS A 478 -9.63 84.05 13.37
N GLY A 479 -10.40 83.45 14.29
CA GLY A 479 -10.66 82.00 14.29
C GLY A 479 -11.37 81.51 13.01
N VAL A 480 -12.38 82.24 12.53
CA VAL A 480 -13.06 81.95 11.25
C VAL A 480 -12.08 82.02 10.08
N GLU A 481 -11.19 83.01 10.05
CA GLU A 481 -10.17 83.14 9.01
C GLU A 481 -9.14 82.01 9.03
N GLU A 482 -8.75 81.53 10.22
CA GLU A 482 -7.83 80.40 10.39
C GLU A 482 -8.46 79.08 9.95
N ILE A 483 -9.71 78.80 10.35
CA ILE A 483 -10.45 77.61 9.91
C ILE A 483 -10.65 77.67 8.39
N ARG A 484 -10.98 78.84 7.82
CA ARG A 484 -11.11 79.03 6.37
C ARG A 484 -9.81 78.73 5.62
N LYS A 485 -8.65 79.11 6.17
CA LYS A 485 -7.33 78.76 5.61
C LYS A 485 -7.05 77.26 5.69
N MET A 486 -7.45 76.60 6.77
CA MET A 486 -7.29 75.15 6.92
C MET A 486 -8.20 74.34 5.99
N VAL A 487 -9.45 74.76 5.78
CA VAL A 487 -10.37 74.17 4.78
C VAL A 487 -9.79 74.29 3.37
N GLY A 488 -9.14 75.42 3.06
CA GLY A 488 -8.48 75.63 1.77
C GLY A 488 -7.19 74.83 1.56
N SER A 489 -6.54 74.33 2.62
CA SER A 489 -5.29 73.56 2.54
C SER A 489 -5.48 72.04 2.67
N SER A 490 -6.63 71.58 3.17
CA SER A 490 -6.99 70.17 3.32
C SER A 490 -7.47 69.53 1.99
N GLY A 491 -6.64 69.62 0.94
CA GLY A 491 -7.00 69.29 -0.44
C GLY A 491 -7.25 67.81 -0.79
N PHE A 492 -7.22 66.86 0.16
CA PHE A 492 -7.34 65.42 -0.16
C PHE A 492 -8.02 64.54 0.90
N ASP A 493 -8.56 65.10 1.98
CA ASP A 493 -9.17 64.32 3.07
C ASP A 493 -10.61 64.81 3.30
N PHE A 494 -11.57 64.12 2.67
CA PHE A 494 -12.98 64.54 2.58
C PHE A 494 -13.65 64.62 3.95
N GLU A 495 -13.31 63.70 4.86
CA GLU A 495 -13.86 63.65 6.20
C GLU A 495 -13.32 64.79 7.08
N LYS A 496 -12.02 65.11 6.95
CA LYS A 496 -11.45 66.31 7.56
C LYS A 496 -12.01 67.61 6.97
N ALA A 497 -12.24 67.65 5.67
CA ALA A 497 -12.82 68.83 5.02
C ALA A 497 -14.28 69.07 5.46
N MET A 498 -15.09 68.01 5.56
CA MET A 498 -16.48 68.11 6.02
C MET A 498 -16.55 68.57 7.48
N THR A 499 -15.75 67.98 8.38
CA THR A 499 -15.69 68.38 9.80
C THR A 499 -15.22 69.82 9.99
N LEU A 500 -14.21 70.27 9.23
CA LEU A 500 -13.76 71.67 9.26
C LEU A 500 -14.80 72.64 8.65
N SER A 501 -15.59 72.20 7.66
CA SER A 501 -16.68 73.01 7.10
C SER A 501 -17.81 73.22 8.11
N THR A 502 -18.20 72.17 8.84
CA THR A 502 -19.20 72.30 9.92
C THR A 502 -18.71 73.22 11.02
N GLN A 503 -17.42 73.12 11.40
CA GLN A 503 -16.81 74.04 12.37
C GLN A 503 -16.79 75.50 11.87
N LEU A 504 -16.60 75.71 10.56
CA LEU A 504 -16.64 77.03 9.95
C LEU A 504 -18.05 77.64 9.98
N GLU A 505 -19.09 76.83 9.77
CA GLU A 505 -20.48 77.27 9.89
C GLU A 505 -20.84 77.62 11.34
N GLU A 506 -20.47 76.78 12.31
CA GLU A 506 -20.71 77.07 13.74
C GLU A 506 -20.03 78.37 14.21
N GLU A 507 -18.78 78.64 13.81
CA GLU A 507 -18.08 79.87 14.18
C GLU A 507 -18.61 81.10 13.42
N LYS A 508 -19.15 80.94 12.20
CA LYS A 508 -19.86 82.02 11.49
C LYS A 508 -21.17 82.39 12.19
N GLU A 509 -21.96 81.40 12.59
CA GLU A 509 -23.18 81.66 13.38
C GLU A 509 -22.87 82.37 14.71
N ARG A 510 -21.78 82.00 15.38
CA ARG A 510 -21.32 82.73 16.59
C ARG A 510 -20.94 84.17 16.29
N LEU A 511 -20.26 84.41 15.16
CA LEU A 511 -19.89 85.75 14.72
C LEU A 511 -21.13 86.61 14.44
N GLU A 512 -22.13 86.04 13.78
CA GLU A 512 -23.41 86.70 13.49
C GLU A 512 -24.15 87.08 14.78
N LYS A 513 -24.27 86.16 15.75
CA LYS A 513 -24.90 86.45 17.05
C LYS A 513 -24.19 87.56 17.84
N ILE A 514 -22.86 87.61 17.78
CA ILE A 514 -22.10 88.68 18.43
C ILE A 514 -22.28 89.99 17.68
N ASP A 515 -22.38 89.98 16.36
CA ASP A 515 -22.66 91.18 15.56
C ASP A 515 -24.05 91.73 15.88
N GLU A 516 -25.06 90.87 16.00
CA GLU A 516 -26.42 91.24 16.47
C GLU A 516 -26.39 91.83 17.88
N SER A 517 -25.73 91.18 18.82
CA SER A 517 -25.64 91.68 20.20
C SER A 517 -24.85 93.00 20.30
N ILE A 518 -23.78 93.17 19.51
CA ILE A 518 -23.07 94.45 19.41
C ILE A 518 -24.00 95.55 18.88
N LEU A 519 -24.84 95.24 17.90
CA LEU A 519 -25.83 96.18 17.37
C LEU A 519 -26.86 96.55 18.46
N GLU A 520 -27.38 95.59 19.21
CA GLU A 520 -28.30 95.83 20.33
C GLU A 520 -27.68 96.73 21.41
N ILE A 521 -26.42 96.48 21.79
CA ILE A 521 -25.71 97.32 22.76
C ILE A 521 -25.47 98.72 22.20
N GLN A 522 -25.10 98.85 20.91
CA GLN A 522 -24.93 100.15 20.26
C GLN A 522 -26.25 100.92 20.13
N GLU A 523 -27.37 100.23 19.91
CA GLU A 523 -28.70 100.82 19.91
C GLU A 523 -29.12 101.28 21.30
N LYS A 524 -28.91 100.46 22.34
CA LYS A 524 -29.15 100.86 23.74
C LYS A 524 -28.28 102.05 24.15
N ILE A 525 -27.00 102.06 23.80
CA ILE A 525 -26.12 103.23 24.03
C ILE A 525 -26.66 104.45 23.27
N ARG A 526 -27.12 104.30 22.02
CA ARG A 526 -27.74 105.40 21.26
C ARG A 526 -29.04 105.88 21.89
N GLU A 527 -29.90 105.01 22.40
CA GLU A 527 -31.14 105.36 23.09
C GLU A 527 -30.88 106.11 24.39
N ILE A 528 -29.93 105.65 25.21
CA ILE A 528 -29.53 106.33 26.45
C ILE A 528 -28.93 107.70 26.12
N LYS A 529 -28.07 107.80 25.09
CA LYS A 529 -27.52 109.09 24.60
C LYS A 529 -28.59 110.01 24.04
N ARG A 530 -29.63 109.50 23.36
CA ARG A 530 -30.78 110.27 22.86
C ARG A 530 -31.70 110.77 23.96
N LYS A 531 -31.90 110.00 25.04
CA LYS A 531 -32.66 110.44 26.22
C LYS A 531 -31.95 111.55 27.03
N HIS A 532 -30.65 111.74 26.81
CA HIS A 532 -29.79 112.70 27.51
C HIS A 532 -29.24 113.83 26.62
N SER A 533 -29.74 113.94 25.37
CA SER A 533 -29.55 115.10 24.48
C SER A 533 -30.87 115.83 24.32
#